data_AF-A0A7S0C8Q7-F1
#
_entry.id   AF-A0A7S0C8Q7-F1
#
_cell.length_a   1.000
_cell.length_b   1.000
_cell.length_c   1.000
_cell.angle_alpha   90.00
_cell.angle_beta   90.00
_cell.angle_gamma   90.00
#
_symmetry.space_group_name_H-M   'P 1'
#
loop_
_entity.id
_entity.type
_entity.pdbx_description
1 polymer ?
#
loop_
_entity_poly.entity_id
_entity_poly.type
_entity_poly.pdbx_seq_one_letter_code
_entity_poly.pdbx_strand_id
1 'polypeptide(L)'
;DDTFLTKLKLLFISYTVSFGFIIGGCFLIVFAAKEYGTGTAALVITALNTITPRVCYAITDIESHTNEGRKQASLFAKMAVLLCLNTTYITYLTTPLYDTTNDGEGSIIRSLGSIYFYALIQGPAIYLLDPFGNFYRH
;
A
#
# COMPACT_ATOMS: atom_id res chain seq x y z
N ASP A 1 -12.56 -26.49 21.53
CA ASP A 1 -13.28 -25.32 20.99
C ASP A 1 -12.60 -23.97 21.24
N ASP A 2 -12.01 -23.72 22.41
CA ASP A 2 -11.36 -22.42 22.70
C ASP A 2 -10.20 -22.05 21.76
N THR A 3 -9.43 -23.04 21.30
CA THR A 3 -8.32 -22.83 20.35
C THR A 3 -8.81 -22.42 18.95
N PHE A 4 -10.01 -22.86 18.55
CA PHE A 4 -10.61 -22.49 17.27
C PHE A 4 -11.19 -21.07 17.35
N LEU A 5 -11.89 -20.76 18.44
CA LEU A 5 -12.46 -19.42 18.71
C LEU A 5 -11.38 -18.34 18.76
N THR A 6 -10.23 -18.61 19.40
CA THR A 6 -9.12 -17.64 19.46
C THR A 6 -8.50 -17.39 18.08
N LYS A 7 -8.32 -18.44 17.26
CA LYS A 7 -7.82 -18.30 15.89
C LYS A 7 -8.80 -17.51 15.00
N LEU A 8 -10.09 -17.74 15.16
CA LEU A 8 -11.14 -17.01 14.44
C LEU A 8 -11.14 -15.52 14.83
N LYS A 9 -11.01 -15.20 16.12
CA LYS A 9 -10.91 -13.81 16.61
C LYS A 9 -9.68 -13.09 16.05
N LEU A 10 -8.52 -13.74 16.04
CA LEU A 10 -7.28 -13.16 15.50
C LEU A 10 -7.38 -12.89 13.99
N LEU A 11 -7.97 -13.83 13.23
CA LEU A 11 -8.26 -13.61 11.81
C LEU A 11 -9.21 -12.43 11.60
N PHE A 12 -10.28 -12.34 12.39
CA PHE A 12 -11.25 -11.26 12.27
C PHE A 12 -10.64 -9.89 12.57
N ILE A 13 -9.79 -9.80 13.60
CA ILE A 13 -9.01 -8.60 13.94
C ILE A 13 -8.07 -8.25 12.79
N SER A 14 -7.32 -9.22 12.28
CA SER A 14 -6.38 -9.03 11.17
C SER A 14 -7.06 -8.48 9.91
N TYR A 15 -8.22 -9.04 9.56
CA TYR A 15 -9.05 -8.55 8.46
C TYR A 15 -9.59 -7.14 8.72
N THR A 16 -10.07 -6.86 9.93
CA THR A 16 -10.62 -5.55 10.30
C THR A 16 -9.55 -4.47 10.23
N VAL A 17 -8.33 -4.75 10.70
CA VAL A 17 -7.19 -3.83 10.62
C VAL A 17 -6.76 -3.62 9.17
N SER A 18 -6.70 -4.68 8.37
CA SER A 18 -6.37 -4.58 6.94
C SER A 18 -7.40 -3.74 6.19
N PHE A 19 -8.69 -3.93 6.49
CA PHE A 19 -9.77 -3.17 5.87
C PHE A 19 -9.77 -1.69 6.30
N GLY A 20 -9.51 -1.43 7.60
CA GLY A 20 -9.33 -0.08 8.11
C GLY A 20 -8.14 0.65 7.46
N PHE A 21 -7.04 -0.06 7.21
CA PHE A 21 -5.88 0.49 6.50
C PHE A 21 -6.21 0.86 5.04
N ILE A 22 -7.00 0.04 4.33
CA ILE A 22 -7.48 0.37 2.98
C ILE A 22 -8.33 1.63 3.00
N ILE A 23 -9.36 1.67 3.86
CA ILE A 23 -10.29 2.81 3.93
C ILE A 23 -9.54 4.09 4.31
N GLY A 24 -8.66 4.01 5.32
CA GLY A 24 -7.85 5.14 5.76
C GLY A 24 -6.89 5.63 4.67
N GLY A 25 -6.24 4.71 3.95
CA GLY A 25 -5.39 5.03 2.81
C GLY A 25 -6.15 5.70 1.68
N CYS A 26 -7.31 5.15 1.30
CA CYS A 26 -8.21 5.74 0.30
C CYS A 26 -8.65 7.16 0.69
N PHE A 27 -9.07 7.35 1.95
CA PHE A 27 -9.51 8.66 2.43
C PHE A 27 -8.38 9.69 2.38
N LEU A 28 -7.19 9.34 2.85
CA LEU A 28 -6.02 10.22 2.82
C LEU A 28 -5.64 10.63 1.40
N ILE A 29 -5.68 9.69 0.45
CA ILE A 29 -5.31 10.01 -0.94
C ILE A 29 -6.38 10.86 -1.62
N VAL A 30 -7.66 10.57 -1.43
CA VAL A 30 -8.75 11.40 -1.99
C VAL A 30 -8.71 12.82 -1.41
N PHE A 31 -8.43 12.95 -0.12
CA PHE A 31 -8.24 14.23 0.53
C PHE A 31 -7.05 14.99 -0.05
N ALA A 32 -5.89 14.33 -0.16
CA ALA A 32 -4.68 14.92 -0.75
C ALA A 32 -4.90 15.36 -2.21
N ALA A 33 -5.60 14.54 -3.00
CA ALA A 33 -5.92 14.84 -4.38
C ALA A 33 -6.84 16.07 -4.52
N LYS A 34 -7.87 16.17 -3.67
CA LYS A 34 -8.82 17.29 -3.72
C LYS A 34 -8.21 18.61 -3.27
N GLU A 35 -7.34 18.58 -2.27
CA GLU A 35 -6.86 19.79 -1.61
C GLU A 35 -5.52 20.29 -2.16
N TYR A 36 -4.67 19.38 -2.66
CA TYR A 36 -3.30 19.68 -3.08
C TYR A 36 -2.98 19.22 -4.52
N GLY A 37 -3.94 18.64 -5.24
CA GLY A 37 -3.80 18.23 -6.64
C GLY A 37 -3.18 16.85 -6.87
N THR A 38 -2.99 16.49 -8.15
CA THR A 38 -2.63 15.13 -8.58
C THR A 38 -1.22 14.70 -8.15
N GLY A 39 -0.28 15.65 -8.10
CA GLY A 39 1.13 15.36 -7.79
C GLY A 39 1.37 14.96 -6.32
N THR A 40 0.66 15.59 -5.39
CA THR A 40 0.73 15.24 -3.96
C THR A 40 -0.01 13.94 -3.66
N ALA A 41 -1.10 13.65 -4.38
CA ALA A 41 -1.75 12.34 -4.32
C ALA A 41 -0.78 11.21 -4.72
N ALA A 42 0.00 11.38 -5.78
CA ALA A 42 1.02 10.41 -6.20
C ALA A 42 2.11 10.17 -5.13
N LEU A 43 2.53 11.22 -4.42
CA LEU A 43 3.46 11.11 -3.29
C LEU A 43 2.85 10.29 -2.15
N VAL A 44 1.59 10.58 -1.78
CA VAL A 44 0.89 9.85 -0.71
C VAL A 44 0.67 8.38 -1.10
N ILE A 45 0.32 8.10 -2.36
CA ILE A 45 0.21 6.73 -2.89
C ILE A 45 1.55 6.00 -2.75
N THR A 46 2.65 6.64 -3.14
CA THR A 46 4.00 6.04 -3.07
C THR A 46 4.41 5.77 -1.62
N ALA A 47 4.15 6.73 -0.71
CA ALA A 47 4.40 6.56 0.71
C ALA A 47 3.58 5.41 1.31
N LEU A 48 2.29 5.31 0.98
CA LEU A 48 1.42 4.21 1.43
C LEU A 48 1.91 2.87 0.88
N ASN A 49 2.28 2.78 -0.40
CA ASN A 49 2.84 1.56 -0.98
C ASN A 49 4.15 1.12 -0.34
N THR A 50 4.94 2.05 0.19
CA THR A 50 6.15 1.76 0.98
C THR A 50 5.83 1.11 2.32
N ILE A 51 4.79 1.63 2.98
CA ILE A 51 4.39 1.21 4.33
C ILE A 51 3.58 -0.09 4.29
N THR A 52 2.81 -0.31 3.22
CA THR A 52 1.92 -1.47 3.01
C THR A 52 2.60 -2.81 3.31
N PRO A 53 3.79 -3.15 2.76
CA PRO A 53 4.46 -4.41 3.09
C PRO A 53 4.74 -4.56 4.59
N ARG A 54 5.24 -3.51 5.25
CA ARG A 54 5.56 -3.53 6.68
C ARG A 54 4.31 -3.74 7.54
N VAL A 55 3.22 -3.09 7.17
CA VAL A 55 1.91 -3.28 7.83
C VAL A 55 1.39 -4.70 7.60
N CYS A 56 1.49 -5.24 6.37
CA CYS A 56 1.13 -6.63 6.10
C CYS A 56 1.94 -7.62 6.92
N TYR A 57 3.25 -7.39 7.10
CA TYR A 57 4.10 -8.22 7.95
C TYR A 57 3.63 -8.19 9.40
N ALA A 58 3.42 -7.00 9.97
CA ALA A 58 2.94 -6.85 11.34
C ALA A 58 1.56 -7.52 11.55
N ILE A 59 0.65 -7.37 10.59
CA ILE A 59 -0.69 -7.97 10.61
C ILE A 59 -0.62 -9.50 10.51
N THR A 60 0.28 -10.02 9.68
CA THR A 60 0.43 -11.47 9.47
C THR A 60 1.16 -12.14 10.63
N ASP A 61 2.03 -11.43 11.34
CA ASP A 61 2.70 -11.95 12.55
C ASP A 61 1.74 -12.13 13.73
N ILE A 62 0.64 -11.38 13.78
CA ILE A 62 -0.41 -11.54 14.80
C ILE A 62 -1.31 -12.76 14.51
N GLU A 63 -1.33 -13.25 13.26
CA GLU A 63 -2.13 -14.40 12.87
C GLU A 63 -1.45 -15.73 13.21
N SER A 64 -2.25 -16.69 13.69
CA SER A 64 -1.79 -18.06 13.87
C SER A 64 -1.81 -18.81 12.54
N HIS A 65 -0.65 -19.16 12.02
CA HIS A 65 -0.50 -20.00 10.82
C HIS A 65 -0.12 -21.43 11.19
N THR A 66 -0.57 -22.40 10.38
CA THR A 66 -0.27 -23.83 10.60
C THR A 66 1.07 -24.27 10.02
N ASN A 67 1.59 -23.54 9.04
CA ASN A 67 2.92 -23.72 8.46
C ASN A 67 3.39 -22.40 7.82
N GLU A 68 4.71 -22.31 7.55
CA GLU A 68 5.33 -21.14 6.94
C GLU A 68 4.79 -20.84 5.53
N GLY A 69 4.45 -21.88 4.75
CA GLY A 69 3.88 -21.70 3.42
C GLY A 69 2.55 -20.95 3.43
N ARG A 70 1.66 -21.25 4.39
CA ARG A 70 0.39 -20.54 4.56
C ARG A 70 0.58 -19.13 5.10
N LYS A 71 1.57 -18.93 5.97
CA LYS A 71 1.97 -17.59 6.43
C LYS A 71 2.39 -16.72 5.24
N GLN A 72 3.28 -17.24 4.39
CA GLN A 72 3.74 -16.54 3.19
C GLN A 72 2.62 -16.30 2.17
N ALA A 73 1.74 -17.28 1.94
CA ALA A 73 0.60 -17.13 1.03
C ALA A 73 -0.39 -16.07 1.53
N SER A 74 -0.72 -16.07 2.83
CA SER A 74 -1.58 -15.04 3.45
C SER A 74 -0.96 -13.66 3.32
N LEU A 75 0.33 -13.55 3.65
CA LEU A 75 1.10 -12.32 3.55
C LEU A 75 1.11 -11.78 2.11
N PHE A 76 1.41 -12.63 1.13
CA PHE A 76 1.47 -12.26 -0.28
C PHE A 76 0.11 -11.82 -0.81
N ALA A 77 -0.96 -12.55 -0.48
CA ALA A 77 -2.31 -12.19 -0.87
C ALA A 77 -2.71 -10.81 -0.32
N LYS A 78 -2.44 -10.53 0.97
CA LYS A 78 -2.71 -9.24 1.58
C LYS A 78 -1.91 -8.12 0.93
N MET A 79 -0.61 -8.32 0.72
CA MET A 79 0.23 -7.33 0.03
C MET A 79 -0.27 -7.05 -1.38
N ALA A 80 -0.59 -8.08 -2.16
CA ALA A 80 -1.08 -7.93 -3.52
C ALA A 80 -2.40 -7.16 -3.58
N VAL A 81 -3.36 -7.49 -2.70
CA VAL A 81 -4.65 -6.79 -2.63
C VAL A 81 -4.46 -5.32 -2.24
N LEU A 82 -3.67 -5.04 -1.19
CA LEU A 82 -3.45 -3.67 -0.73
C LEU A 82 -2.71 -2.82 -1.76
N LEU A 83 -1.66 -3.35 -2.37
CA LEU A 83 -0.92 -2.66 -3.42
C LEU A 83 -1.80 -2.41 -4.64
N CYS A 84 -2.57 -3.41 -5.08
CA CYS A 84 -3.45 -3.28 -6.24
C CYS A 84 -4.57 -2.26 -6.01
N LEU A 85 -5.18 -2.25 -4.82
CA LEU A 85 -6.18 -1.24 -4.46
C LEU A 85 -5.55 0.15 -4.39
N ASN A 86 -4.40 0.31 -3.71
CA ASN A 86 -3.75 1.60 -3.57
C ASN A 86 -3.27 2.19 -4.90
N THR A 87 -2.79 1.36 -5.84
CA THR A 87 -2.29 1.84 -7.13
C THR A 87 -3.39 1.93 -8.19
N THR A 88 -4.25 0.93 -8.31
CA THR A 88 -5.19 0.84 -9.44
C THR A 88 -6.50 1.55 -9.13
N TYR A 89 -7.11 1.21 -8.00
CA TYR A 89 -8.44 1.75 -7.64
C TYR A 89 -8.37 3.24 -7.33
N ILE A 90 -7.30 3.68 -6.65
CA ILE A 90 -7.18 5.09 -6.26
C ILE A 90 -6.72 5.98 -7.42
N THR A 91 -5.84 5.48 -8.30
CA THR A 91 -5.53 6.21 -9.55
C THR A 91 -6.78 6.36 -10.41
N TYR A 92 -7.61 5.31 -10.49
CA TYR A 92 -8.90 5.37 -11.17
C TYR A 92 -9.86 6.38 -10.53
N LEU A 93 -9.92 6.46 -9.19
CA LEU A 93 -10.82 7.37 -8.49
C LEU A 93 -10.36 8.83 -8.57
N THR A 94 -9.04 9.05 -8.57
CA THR A 94 -8.43 10.38 -8.60
C THR A 94 -8.44 10.98 -10.01
N THR A 95 -8.49 10.13 -11.04
CA THR A 95 -8.37 10.57 -12.43
C THR A 95 -9.65 10.28 -13.19
N PRO A 96 -10.42 11.29 -13.63
CA PRO A 96 -11.61 11.06 -14.43
C PRO A 96 -11.23 10.42 -15.78
N LEU A 97 -11.87 9.29 -16.12
CA LEU A 97 -11.66 8.53 -17.38
C LEU A 97 -11.78 9.36 -18.67
N TYR A 98 -12.44 10.52 -18.61
CA TYR A 98 -12.64 11.39 -19.76
C TYR A 98 -11.40 12.19 -20.17
N ASP A 99 -10.36 12.23 -19.33
CA ASP A 99 -9.13 12.99 -19.57
C ASP A 99 -7.93 12.09 -19.92
N THR A 100 -8.19 10.87 -20.42
CA THR A 100 -7.15 9.90 -20.77
C THR A 100 -6.23 10.36 -21.92
N THR A 101 -6.72 11.27 -22.77
CA THR A 101 -6.03 11.77 -23.98
C THR A 101 -5.83 13.29 -24.04
N ASN A 102 -6.30 14.05 -23.05
CA ASN A 102 -5.95 15.46 -22.97
C ASN A 102 -4.58 15.59 -22.29
N ASP A 103 -3.67 16.36 -22.89
CA ASP A 103 -2.34 16.70 -22.34
C ASP A 103 -2.40 17.60 -21.08
N GLY A 104 -3.53 17.60 -20.36
CA GLY A 104 -3.75 18.39 -19.15
C GLY A 104 -3.14 17.76 -17.89
N GLU A 105 -3.08 18.53 -16.80
CA GLU A 105 -2.59 18.10 -15.49
C GLU A 105 -3.40 16.94 -14.85
N GLY A 106 -4.56 16.62 -15.41
CA GLY A 106 -5.42 15.49 -15.04
C GLY A 106 -5.19 14.20 -15.84
N SER A 107 -4.19 14.11 -16.71
CA SER A 107 -3.97 12.88 -17.51
C SER A 107 -3.56 11.69 -16.64
N ILE A 108 -4.22 10.54 -16.87
CA ILE A 108 -3.92 9.25 -16.24
C ILE A 108 -2.46 8.85 -16.48
N ILE A 109 -1.95 9.08 -17.69
CA ILE A 109 -0.58 8.71 -18.07
C ILE A 109 0.43 9.51 -17.24
N ARG A 110 0.16 10.80 -17.01
CA ARG A 110 1.03 11.66 -16.20
C ARG A 110 0.97 11.30 -14.72
N SER A 111 -0.22 10.98 -14.20
CA SER A 111 -0.39 10.51 -12.82
C SER A 111 0.34 9.18 -12.59
N LEU A 112 0.11 8.17 -13.44
CA LEU A 112 0.85 6.90 -13.38
C LEU A 112 2.35 7.10 -13.56
N GLY A 113 2.77 7.92 -14.52
CA GLY A 113 4.17 8.28 -14.74
C GLY A 113 4.82 8.87 -13.49
N SER A 114 4.11 9.74 -12.76
CA SER A 114 4.62 10.30 -11.51
C SER A 114 4.72 9.25 -10.39
N ILE A 115 3.74 8.34 -10.27
CA ILE A 115 3.78 7.24 -9.29
C ILE A 115 4.97 6.32 -9.57
N TYR A 116 5.19 5.93 -10.83
CA TYR A 116 6.35 5.09 -11.21
C TYR A 116 7.68 5.82 -11.02
N PHE A 117 7.75 7.11 -11.34
CA PHE A 117 8.95 7.91 -11.13
C PHE A 117 9.31 8.00 -9.65
N TYR A 118 8.33 8.26 -8.78
CA TYR A 118 8.56 8.25 -7.33
C TYR A 118 8.94 6.86 -6.82
N ALA A 119 8.32 5.80 -7.33
CA ALA A 119 8.69 4.42 -6.98
C ALA A 119 10.13 4.06 -7.37
N LEU A 120 10.63 4.58 -8.50
CA LEU A 120 12.02 4.39 -8.94
C LEU A 120 13.02 5.08 -8.01
N ILE A 121 12.71 6.30 -7.56
CA ILE A 121 13.57 7.07 -6.63
C ILE A 121 13.48 6.51 -5.20
N GLN A 122 12.34 5.98 -4.83
CA GLN A 122 12.05 5.51 -3.48
C GLN A 122 13.01 4.40 -3.02
N GLY A 123 13.31 3.42 -3.87
CA GLY A 123 14.23 2.32 -3.51
C GLY A 123 15.60 2.83 -3.06
N PRO A 124 16.33 3.56 -3.92
CA PRO A 124 17.60 4.21 -3.56
C PRO A 124 17.47 5.14 -2.35
N ALA A 125 16.39 5.92 -2.24
CA ALA A 125 16.16 6.84 -1.12
C ALA A 125 16.06 6.10 0.22
N ILE A 126 15.36 4.96 0.28
CA ILE A 126 15.26 4.15 1.50
C ILE A 126 16.63 3.58 1.89
N TYR A 127 17.43 3.11 0.94
CA TYR A 127 18.79 2.63 1.22
C TYR A 127 19.73 3.75 1.71
N LEU A 128 19.56 4.97 1.22
CA LEU A 128 20.32 6.13 1.70
C LEU A 128 19.90 6.57 3.12
N LEU A 129 18.63 6.36 3.48
CA LEU A 129 18.09 6.70 4.80
C LEU A 129 18.33 5.61 5.86
N ASP A 130 18.75 4.41 5.46
CA ASP A 130 19.21 3.34 6.35
C ASP A 130 20.70 3.00 6.17
N PRO A 131 21.61 3.98 6.39
CA PRO A 131 23.04 3.73 6.25
C PRO A 131 23.53 2.70 7.28
N PHE A 132 22.99 2.74 8.50
CA PHE A 132 23.38 1.84 9.58
C PHE A 132 22.96 0.39 9.31
N GLY A 133 21.73 0.14 8.84
CA GLY A 133 21.29 -1.20 8.46
C GLY A 133 22.13 -1.80 7.32
N ASN A 134 22.62 -0.97 6.40
CA ASN A 134 23.53 -1.41 5.33
C ASN A 134 24.94 -1.74 5.85
N PHE A 135 25.48 -0.96 6.77
CA PHE A 135 26.79 -1.22 7.37
C PHE A 135 26.82 -2.44 8.29
N TYR A 136 25.70 -2.84 8.91
CA TYR A 136 25.64 -4.04 9.77
C TYR A 136 25.32 -5.33 9.01
N ARG A 137 25.02 -5.25 7.70
CA ARG A 137 24.69 -6.41 6.85
C ARG A 137 25.89 -6.94 6.05
N HIS A 138 27.02 -6.24 6.10
CA HIS A 138 28.32 -6.59 5.52
C HIS A 138 29.40 -6.53 6.61
#